data_AF-A0A530C9K6-F1
#
_entry.id   AF-A0A530C9K6-F1
#
_cell.length_a   1.000
_cell.length_b   1.000
_cell.length_c   1.000
_cell.angle_alpha   90.00
_cell.angle_beta   90.00
_cell.angle_gamma   90.00
#
_symmetry.space_group_name_H-M   'P 1'
#
loop_
_entity.id
_entity.type
_entity.pdbx_description
1 polymer ?
#
loop_
_entity_poly.entity_id
_entity_poly.type
_entity_poly.pdbx_seq_one_letter_code
_entity_poly.pdbx_strand_id
1 'polypeptide(L)'
;MRELNREKDRHSPGSGDGFCVMPWINLHVATDGAISPCCEFDGSIGHVRKEGLKGAWSSEALQQIRHRFARQEPVGQCWKCFDRDEREGDSLRQQMNRQFSAWHRRLASADEPFAAAPASPAALDVRFSNLCNFKCRSCWHGASSKWFTDGRAIGVTAGDKAEIKSFASATEMMDQMSGWIDN
;
A
#
# COMPACT_ATOMS: atom_id res chain seq x y z
N MET A 1 26.20 13.77 10.33
CA MET A 1 25.76 14.35 9.04
C MET A 1 26.37 13.56 7.91
N ARG A 2 25.58 12.69 7.26
CA ARG A 2 25.89 12.16 5.94
C ARG A 2 24.66 12.46 5.10
N GLU A 3 24.74 13.57 4.37
CA GLU A 3 23.81 13.89 3.30
C GLU A 3 24.02 12.84 2.21
N LEU A 4 23.16 11.82 2.20
CA LEU A 4 23.02 10.95 1.05
C LEU A 4 22.11 11.69 0.07
N ASN A 5 22.75 12.41 -0.86
CA ASN A 5 22.15 12.84 -2.13
C ASN A 5 21.54 11.61 -2.80
N ARG A 6 20.25 11.39 -2.56
CA ARG A 6 19.44 10.41 -3.27
C ARG A 6 18.91 11.12 -4.51
N GLU A 7 19.82 11.40 -5.44
CA GLU A 7 19.44 11.83 -6.78
C GLU A 7 18.54 10.75 -7.38
N LYS A 8 17.42 11.22 -7.95
CA LYS A 8 16.37 10.43 -8.56
C LYS A 8 16.94 9.63 -9.73
N ASP A 9 17.38 8.39 -9.47
CA ASP A 9 17.50 7.40 -10.52
C ASP A 9 16.11 7.17 -11.10
N ARG A 10 15.91 7.74 -12.29
CA ARG A 10 14.75 7.51 -13.14
C ARG A 10 14.86 6.07 -13.64
N HIS A 11 14.28 5.15 -12.88
CA HIS A 11 14.11 3.77 -13.29
C HIS A 11 13.25 3.75 -14.55
N SER A 12 13.88 3.47 -15.70
CA SER A 12 13.19 3.29 -16.97
C SER A 12 12.55 1.91 -16.95
N PRO A 13 11.24 1.76 -17.21
CA PRO A 13 10.58 0.47 -17.09
C PRO A 13 11.08 -0.48 -18.19
N GLY A 14 11.53 -1.66 -17.78
CA GLY A 14 11.78 -2.79 -18.67
C GLY A 14 10.52 -3.20 -19.44
N SER A 15 10.72 -3.92 -20.55
CA SER A 15 9.80 -4.20 -21.64
C SER A 15 8.54 -5.03 -21.28
N GLY A 16 7.61 -4.47 -20.50
CA GLY A 16 6.28 -5.04 -20.21
C GLY A 16 5.20 -3.98 -19.98
N ASP A 17 3.92 -4.38 -19.97
CA ASP A 17 2.77 -3.55 -19.54
C ASP A 17 3.13 -2.88 -18.20
N GLY A 18 3.05 -1.54 -18.13
CA GLY A 18 3.35 -0.73 -16.95
C GLY A 18 2.17 -0.59 -15.99
N PHE A 19 0.97 -1.04 -16.38
CA PHE A 19 -0.25 -0.94 -15.60
C PHE A 19 -0.17 -1.73 -14.28
N CYS A 20 -0.85 -1.24 -13.25
CA CYS A 20 -1.05 -1.94 -11.99
C CYS A 20 -2.51 -1.82 -11.60
N VAL A 21 -3.18 -2.95 -11.34
CA VAL A 21 -4.58 -2.97 -10.92
C VAL A 21 -4.77 -2.47 -9.49
N MET A 22 -3.76 -2.62 -8.62
CA MET A 22 -3.91 -2.39 -7.17
C MET A 22 -4.44 -1.00 -6.79
N PRO A 23 -3.95 0.13 -7.33
CA PRO A 23 -4.47 1.45 -6.98
C PRO A 23 -5.94 1.68 -7.34
N TRP A 24 -6.51 0.84 -8.20
CA TRP A 24 -7.89 0.95 -8.64
C TRP A 24 -8.85 0.12 -7.80
N ILE A 25 -8.35 -0.89 -7.09
CA ILE A 25 -9.22 -1.88 -6.42
C ILE A 25 -8.86 -2.12 -4.95
N ASN A 26 -7.71 -1.65 -4.47
CA ASN A 26 -7.22 -2.00 -3.14
C ASN A 26 -6.84 -0.77 -2.30
N LEU A 27 -7.02 -0.91 -0.98
CA LEU A 27 -6.30 -0.11 0.02
C LEU A 27 -5.53 -1.04 0.97
N HIS A 28 -4.31 -0.64 1.30
CA HIS A 28 -3.50 -1.24 2.34
C HIS A 28 -3.45 -0.31 3.56
N VAL A 29 -3.72 -0.84 4.75
CA VAL A 29 -3.57 -0.15 6.04
C VAL A 29 -2.43 -0.80 6.81
N ALA A 30 -1.36 -0.05 7.05
CA ALA A 30 -0.23 -0.47 7.85
C ALA A 30 -0.56 -0.49 9.35
N THR A 31 0.29 -1.14 10.15
CA THR A 31 0.06 -1.35 11.60
C THR A 31 -0.05 -0.05 12.40
N ASP A 32 0.52 1.04 11.91
CA ASP A 32 0.44 2.38 12.52
C ASP A 32 -0.80 3.17 12.08
N GLY A 33 -1.49 2.71 11.04
CA GLY A 33 -2.65 3.35 10.43
C GLY A 33 -2.36 4.12 9.15
N ALA A 34 -1.12 4.12 8.63
CA ALA A 34 -0.82 4.68 7.33
C ALA A 34 -1.55 3.90 6.21
N ILE A 35 -2.12 4.63 5.25
CA ILE A 35 -2.89 4.06 4.14
C ILE A 35 -2.08 4.19 2.85
N SER A 36 -2.05 3.14 2.04
CA SER A 36 -1.39 3.10 0.73
C SER A 36 -2.21 2.28 -0.27
N PRO A 37 -1.92 2.34 -1.58
CA PRO A 37 -2.61 1.50 -2.57
C PRO A 37 -2.31 0.00 -2.44
N CYS A 38 -1.15 -0.36 -1.87
CA CYS A 38 -0.62 -1.72 -1.80
C CYS A 38 0.52 -1.79 -0.77
N CYS A 39 0.73 -2.95 -0.15
CA CYS A 39 1.74 -3.16 0.90
C CYS A 39 3.20 -2.93 0.47
N GLU A 40 3.51 -2.95 -0.83
CA GLU A 40 4.86 -2.69 -1.35
C GLU A 40 5.13 -1.21 -1.65
N PHE A 41 4.09 -0.37 -1.65
CA PHE A 41 4.18 1.06 -1.94
C PHE A 41 5.07 1.78 -0.92
N ASP A 42 6.05 2.55 -1.40
CA ASP A 42 6.96 3.34 -0.58
C ASP A 42 6.32 4.71 -0.24
N GLY A 43 5.62 4.75 0.89
CA GLY A 43 4.96 5.95 1.41
C GLY A 43 3.50 5.70 1.77
N SER A 44 2.74 6.78 1.92
CA SER A 44 1.31 6.74 2.20
C SER A 44 0.56 7.79 1.38
N ILE A 45 -0.72 7.53 1.16
CA ILE A 45 -1.69 8.44 0.52
C ILE A 45 -2.66 9.04 1.55
N GLY A 46 -2.55 8.63 2.81
CA GLY A 46 -3.42 9.05 3.89
C GLY A 46 -3.16 8.24 5.15
N HIS A 47 -4.00 8.45 6.15
CA HIS A 47 -3.92 7.82 7.46
C HIS A 47 -5.32 7.65 8.05
N VAL A 48 -5.61 6.49 8.65
CA VAL A 48 -6.97 6.14 9.14
C VAL A 48 -7.52 7.12 10.18
N ARG A 49 -6.65 7.68 11.04
CA ARG A 49 -7.00 8.70 12.05
C ARG A 49 -7.07 10.16 11.54
N LYS A 50 -6.76 10.41 10.26
CA LYS A 50 -6.78 11.76 9.67
C LYS A 50 -7.84 11.86 8.58
N GLU A 51 -7.59 11.23 7.44
CA GLU A 51 -8.49 11.25 6.29
C GLU A 51 -9.52 10.11 6.35
N GLY A 52 -9.21 9.04 7.08
CA GLY A 52 -10.00 7.81 7.08
C GLY A 52 -9.91 7.04 5.76
N LEU A 53 -10.49 5.84 5.72
CA LEU A 53 -10.46 4.99 4.51
C LEU A 53 -11.12 5.66 3.31
N LYS A 54 -12.30 6.27 3.50
CA LYS A 54 -13.02 6.97 2.43
C LYS A 54 -12.25 8.18 1.90
N GLY A 55 -11.66 8.99 2.79
CA GLY A 55 -10.85 10.14 2.39
C GLY A 55 -9.58 9.74 1.65
N ALA A 56 -8.93 8.64 2.06
CA ALA A 56 -7.78 8.10 1.33
C ALA A 56 -8.18 7.57 -0.06
N TRP A 57 -9.33 6.90 -0.18
CA TRP A 57 -9.84 6.37 -1.45
C TRP A 57 -10.17 7.45 -2.49
N SER A 58 -10.63 8.62 -2.02
CA SER A 58 -10.92 9.78 -2.87
C SER A 58 -9.76 10.79 -2.93
N SER A 59 -8.63 10.52 -2.28
CA SER A 59 -7.51 11.45 -2.18
C SER A 59 -6.91 11.82 -3.54
N GLU A 60 -6.43 13.05 -3.65
CA GLU A 60 -5.71 13.52 -4.84
C GLU A 60 -4.47 12.66 -5.11
N ALA A 61 -3.76 12.25 -4.05
CA ALA A 61 -2.60 11.37 -4.15
C ALA A 61 -2.92 10.04 -4.86
N LEU A 62 -4.04 9.39 -4.49
CA LEU A 62 -4.46 8.15 -5.15
C LEU A 62 -4.91 8.39 -6.59
N GLN A 63 -5.60 9.51 -6.86
CA GLN A 63 -6.02 9.88 -8.22
C GLN A 63 -4.81 10.10 -9.13
N GLN A 64 -3.78 10.80 -8.66
CA GLN A 64 -2.53 11.00 -9.41
C GLN A 64 -1.84 9.67 -9.74
N ILE A 65 -1.79 8.74 -8.78
CA ILE A 65 -1.25 7.39 -8.99
C ILE A 65 -2.05 6.65 -10.07
N ARG A 66 -3.39 6.68 -10.01
CA ARG A 66 -4.28 6.08 -11.01
C ARG A 66 -4.05 6.67 -12.40
N HIS A 67 -3.96 7.99 -12.52
CA HIS A 67 -3.68 8.66 -13.80
C HIS A 67 -2.37 8.19 -14.43
N ARG A 68 -1.32 7.99 -13.63
CA ARG A 68 -0.04 7.52 -14.15
C ARG A 68 -0.11 6.08 -14.64
N PHE A 69 -0.74 5.20 -13.88
CA PHE A 69 -0.93 3.81 -14.34
C PHE A 69 -1.87 3.69 -15.54
N ALA A 70 -2.90 4.54 -15.67
CA ALA A 70 -3.74 4.60 -16.87
C ALA A 70 -2.92 4.97 -18.12
N ARG A 71 -1.87 5.79 -17.96
CA ARG A 71 -0.94 6.17 -19.03
C ARG A 71 0.26 5.23 -19.16
N GLN A 72 0.23 4.07 -18.53
CA GLN A 72 1.34 3.10 -18.56
C GLN A 72 2.64 3.64 -17.94
N GLU A 73 2.56 4.63 -17.06
CA GLU A 73 3.73 5.30 -16.50
C GLU A 73 4.06 4.84 -15.07
N PRO A 74 5.34 4.53 -14.76
CA PRO A 74 5.74 3.99 -13.46
C PRO A 74 5.82 5.05 -12.36
N VAL A 75 5.20 4.80 -11.20
CA VAL A 75 5.33 5.66 -10.00
C VAL A 75 6.57 5.33 -9.19
N GLY A 76 7.31 6.36 -8.77
CA GLY A 76 8.58 6.18 -8.04
C GLY A 76 8.41 5.42 -6.71
N GLN A 77 7.26 5.55 -6.07
CA GLN A 77 6.91 4.82 -4.85
C GLN A 77 6.71 3.32 -5.09
N CYS A 78 6.52 2.89 -6.34
CA CYS A 78 6.37 1.49 -6.73
C CYS A 78 7.70 0.87 -7.20
N TRP A 79 8.84 1.52 -6.94
CA TRP A 79 10.16 1.10 -7.44
C TRP A 79 10.47 -0.38 -7.18
N LYS A 80 10.08 -0.93 -6.02
CA LYS A 80 10.32 -2.35 -5.69
C LYS A 80 9.71 -3.30 -6.70
N CYS A 81 8.52 -2.99 -7.22
CA CYS A 81 7.88 -3.84 -8.21
C CYS A 81 8.59 -3.74 -9.55
N PHE A 82 8.97 -2.53 -9.98
CA PHE A 82 9.71 -2.35 -11.23
C PHE A 82 11.11 -2.98 -11.18
N ASP A 83 11.80 -2.88 -10.04
CA ASP A 83 13.10 -3.55 -9.81
C ASP A 83 12.97 -5.09 -9.87
N ARG A 84 11.94 -5.66 -9.24
CA ARG A 84 11.67 -7.10 -9.30
C ARG A 84 11.20 -7.56 -10.68
N ASP A 85 10.39 -6.78 -11.38
CA ASP A 85 9.99 -7.09 -12.75
C ASP A 85 11.22 -7.21 -13.67
N GLU A 86 12.20 -6.32 -13.51
CA GLU A 86 13.43 -6.33 -14.31
C GLU A 86 14.39 -7.47 -13.93
N ARG A 87 14.54 -7.75 -12.63
CA ARG A 87 15.57 -8.69 -12.12
C ARG A 87 15.07 -10.11 -11.93
N GLU A 88 13.83 -10.25 -11.47
CA GLU A 88 13.21 -11.53 -11.09
C GLU A 88 12.15 -11.97 -12.11
N GLY A 89 11.71 -11.06 -13.00
CA GLY A 89 10.69 -11.33 -14.03
C GLY A 89 9.26 -11.38 -13.49
N ASP A 90 9.07 -11.24 -12.18
CA ASP A 90 7.76 -11.24 -11.54
C ASP A 90 7.76 -10.40 -10.26
N SER A 91 6.83 -9.45 -10.19
CA SER A 91 6.59 -8.66 -8.98
C SER A 91 5.15 -8.80 -8.49
N LEU A 92 4.88 -8.24 -7.31
CA LEU A 92 3.52 -8.17 -6.79
C LEU A 92 2.56 -7.46 -7.76
N ARG A 93 3.03 -6.46 -8.52
CA ARG A 93 2.23 -5.79 -9.55
C ARG A 93 1.74 -6.78 -10.60
N GLN A 94 2.64 -7.58 -11.16
CA GLN A 94 2.33 -8.57 -12.18
C GLN A 94 1.44 -9.68 -11.63
N GLN A 95 1.73 -10.15 -10.41
CA GLN A 95 0.91 -11.14 -9.70
C GLN A 95 -0.53 -10.65 -9.50
N MET A 96 -0.70 -9.41 -9.04
CA MET A 96 -2.03 -8.83 -8.80
C MET A 96 -2.79 -8.57 -10.11
N ASN A 97 -2.10 -8.15 -11.18
CA ASN A 97 -2.71 -8.04 -12.51
C ASN A 97 -3.27 -9.39 -12.99
N ARG A 98 -2.53 -10.49 -12.78
CA ARG A 98 -2.99 -11.85 -13.11
C ARG A 98 -4.13 -12.32 -12.20
N GLN A 99 -3.98 -12.15 -10.89
CA GLN A 99 -4.97 -12.56 -9.89
C GLN A 99 -6.30 -11.85 -10.10
N PHE A 100 -6.28 -10.54 -10.36
CA PHE A 100 -7.46 -9.72 -10.61
C PHE A 100 -7.64 -9.43 -12.11
N SER A 101 -7.41 -10.44 -12.97
CA SER A 101 -7.44 -10.30 -14.43
C SER A 101 -8.76 -9.73 -15.00
N ALA A 102 -9.89 -9.94 -14.33
CA ALA A 102 -11.16 -9.32 -14.71
C ALA A 102 -11.11 -7.79 -14.54
N TRP A 103 -10.59 -7.30 -13.41
CA TRP A 103 -10.38 -5.88 -13.16
C TRP A 103 -9.27 -5.31 -14.02
N HIS A 104 -8.15 -6.02 -14.18
CA HIS A 104 -7.07 -5.62 -15.08
C HIS A 104 -7.59 -5.39 -16.50
N ARG A 105 -8.30 -6.36 -17.10
CA ARG A 105 -8.90 -6.19 -18.43
C ARG A 105 -9.89 -5.02 -18.47
N ARG A 106 -10.77 -4.91 -17.49
CA ARG A 106 -11.77 -3.84 -17.41
C ARG A 106 -11.14 -2.45 -17.36
N LEU A 107 -10.00 -2.29 -16.71
CA LEU A 107 -9.40 -0.98 -16.44
C LEU A 107 -8.28 -0.62 -17.43
N ALA A 108 -7.42 -1.58 -17.77
CA ALA A 108 -6.27 -1.36 -18.64
C ALA A 108 -6.65 -1.10 -20.10
N SER A 109 -7.82 -1.60 -20.55
CA SER A 109 -8.33 -1.40 -21.91
C SER A 109 -9.53 -0.46 -21.99
N ALA A 110 -9.88 0.24 -20.90
CA ALA A 110 -10.98 1.20 -20.92
C ALA A 110 -10.53 2.52 -21.54
N ASP A 111 -11.37 3.11 -22.40
CA ASP A 111 -11.19 4.49 -22.86
C ASP A 111 -11.27 5.48 -21.68
N GLU A 112 -12.15 5.18 -20.71
CA GLU A 112 -12.36 5.96 -19.49
C GLU A 112 -12.17 5.08 -18.23
N PRO A 113 -10.91 4.78 -17.81
CA PRO A 113 -10.63 3.87 -16.70
C PRO A 113 -11.24 4.30 -15.36
N PHE A 114 -11.40 5.61 -15.15
CA PHE A 114 -12.01 6.16 -13.94
C PHE A 114 -13.52 5.87 -13.85
N ALA A 115 -14.22 5.93 -14.98
CA ALA A 115 -15.63 5.54 -15.03
C ALA A 115 -15.79 4.01 -14.88
N ALA A 116 -14.78 3.24 -15.31
CA ALA A 116 -14.76 1.80 -15.15
C ALA A 116 -14.35 1.34 -13.73
N ALA A 117 -13.79 2.21 -12.89
CA ALA A 117 -13.36 1.88 -11.53
C ALA A 117 -14.54 1.59 -10.59
N PRO A 118 -14.38 0.71 -9.58
CA PRO A 118 -15.40 0.51 -8.56
C PRO A 118 -15.53 1.74 -7.66
N ALA A 119 -16.75 1.98 -7.14
CA ALA A 119 -17.03 3.11 -6.24
C ALA A 119 -16.30 2.97 -4.89
N SER A 120 -16.08 1.74 -4.42
CA SER A 120 -15.33 1.38 -3.22
C SER A 120 -14.20 0.39 -3.57
N PRO A 121 -13.17 0.23 -2.71
CA PRO A 121 -12.16 -0.80 -2.91
C PRO A 121 -12.80 -2.19 -2.98
N ALA A 122 -12.44 -2.98 -4.00
CA ALA A 122 -12.83 -4.38 -4.10
C ALA A 122 -12.00 -5.28 -3.15
N ALA A 123 -10.88 -4.79 -2.64
CA ALA A 123 -10.02 -5.46 -1.68
C ALA A 123 -9.54 -4.48 -0.60
N LEU A 124 -9.39 -5.00 0.62
CA LEU A 124 -8.80 -4.29 1.75
C LEU A 124 -7.74 -5.20 2.39
N ASP A 125 -6.50 -4.74 2.41
CA ASP A 125 -5.39 -5.36 3.13
C ASP A 125 -5.15 -4.56 4.41
N VAL A 126 -5.52 -5.12 5.56
CA VAL A 126 -5.52 -4.38 6.83
C VAL A 126 -4.65 -5.09 7.86
N ARG A 127 -3.64 -4.37 8.34
CA ARG A 127 -2.87 -4.76 9.52
C ARG A 127 -3.46 -4.07 10.75
N PHE A 128 -4.24 -4.82 11.54
CA PHE A 128 -4.91 -4.27 12.73
C PHE A 128 -3.93 -3.84 13.82
N SER A 129 -2.83 -4.58 13.98
CA SER A 129 -1.77 -4.28 14.94
C SER A 129 -0.49 -5.03 14.59
N ASN A 130 0.60 -4.72 15.29
CA ASN A 130 1.82 -5.54 15.32
C ASN A 130 1.78 -6.63 16.41
N LEU A 131 0.61 -6.93 17.00
CA LEU A 131 0.50 -7.91 18.08
C LEU A 131 0.81 -9.31 17.54
N CYS A 132 1.99 -9.82 17.89
CA CYS A 132 2.47 -11.15 17.51
C CYS A 132 3.12 -11.80 18.73
N ASN A 133 2.90 -13.11 18.89
CA ASN A 133 3.49 -13.89 19.98
C ASN A 133 4.91 -14.38 19.68
N PHE A 134 5.43 -14.18 18.47
CA PHE A 134 6.78 -14.58 18.06
C PHE A 134 7.76 -13.40 17.93
N LYS A 135 9.06 -13.67 18.10
CA LYS A 135 10.17 -12.70 17.96
C LYS A 135 11.20 -13.20 16.92
N CYS A 136 10.78 -13.41 15.68
CA CYS A 136 11.63 -13.96 14.62
C CYS A 136 12.76 -12.99 14.25
N ARG A 137 13.96 -13.50 13.93
CA ARG A 137 15.14 -12.69 13.53
C ARG A 137 14.92 -11.78 12.31
N SER A 138 13.98 -12.16 11.44
CA SER A 138 13.59 -11.40 10.24
C SER A 138 12.52 -10.34 10.49
N CYS A 139 11.88 -10.35 11.66
CA CYS A 139 10.89 -9.34 12.03
C CYS A 139 11.56 -8.06 12.54
N TRP A 140 10.77 -7.01 12.65
CA TRP A 140 11.12 -5.75 13.28
C TRP A 140 9.94 -5.26 14.12
N HIS A 141 10.11 -4.15 14.87
CA HIS A 141 9.08 -3.67 15.80
C HIS A 141 7.69 -3.48 15.16
N GLY A 142 7.60 -2.96 13.93
CA GLY A 142 6.31 -2.79 13.25
C GLY A 142 5.60 -4.09 12.85
N ALA A 143 6.27 -5.25 12.89
CA ALA A 143 5.68 -6.56 12.56
C ALA A 143 5.49 -7.47 13.79
N SER A 144 6.12 -7.16 14.92
CA SER A 144 5.96 -7.90 16.16
C SER A 144 6.23 -7.01 17.38
N SER A 145 5.25 -6.96 18.29
CA SER A 145 5.38 -6.24 19.56
C SER A 145 6.49 -6.81 20.47
N LYS A 146 6.92 -8.07 20.25
CA LYS A 146 8.06 -8.68 20.97
C LYS A 146 9.41 -8.11 20.56
N TRP A 147 9.48 -7.36 19.47
CA TRP A 147 10.71 -6.69 19.01
C TRP A 147 10.93 -5.31 19.64
N PHE A 148 10.01 -4.80 20.46
CA PHE A 148 10.09 -3.44 21.00
C PHE A 148 11.38 -3.17 21.79
N THR A 149 11.76 -4.06 22.71
CA THR A 149 12.95 -3.91 23.54
C THR A 149 14.23 -3.82 22.69
N ASP A 150 14.39 -4.73 21.73
CA ASP A 150 15.57 -4.78 20.86
C ASP A 150 15.59 -3.58 19.92
N GLY A 151 14.42 -3.25 19.33
CA GLY A 151 14.26 -2.08 18.48
C GLY A 151 14.60 -0.79 19.23
N ARG A 152 14.24 -0.68 20.51
CA ARG A 152 14.60 0.46 21.37
C ARG A 152 16.10 0.51 21.62
N ALA A 153 16.74 -0.63 21.88
CA ALA A 153 18.17 -0.70 22.16
C ALA A 153 19.02 -0.24 20.96
N ILE A 154 18.53 -0.43 19.74
CA ILE A 154 19.25 -0.05 18.49
C ILE A 154 18.65 1.16 17.76
N GLY A 155 17.61 1.80 18.32
CA GLY A 155 17.02 3.03 17.78
C GLY A 155 16.15 2.87 16.52
N VAL A 156 15.49 1.72 16.33
CA VAL A 156 14.69 1.40 15.12
C VAL A 156 13.21 1.08 15.42
N THR A 157 12.66 1.62 16.50
CA THR A 157 11.25 1.39 16.84
C THR A 157 10.28 2.11 15.91
N ALA A 158 9.26 1.39 15.44
CA ALA A 158 8.09 1.94 14.74
C ALA A 158 7.20 2.91 15.55
N GLY A 159 7.38 2.99 16.87
CA GLY A 159 6.52 3.74 17.77
C GLY A 159 7.07 3.77 19.19
N ASP A 160 6.39 4.47 20.10
CA ASP A 160 6.78 4.69 21.50
C ASP A 160 6.34 3.54 22.45
N LYS A 161 5.52 2.62 21.95
CA LYS A 161 4.96 1.48 22.69
C LYS A 161 5.20 0.19 21.94
N ALA A 162 5.23 -0.92 22.68
CA ALA A 162 5.44 -2.24 22.11
C ALA A 162 4.31 -2.68 21.16
N GLU A 163 3.07 -2.43 21.54
CA GLU A 163 1.92 -2.69 20.69
C GLU A 163 1.49 -1.41 19.99
N ILE A 164 1.36 -1.51 18.67
CA ILE A 164 0.90 -0.45 17.77
C ILE A 164 -0.38 -0.95 17.12
N LYS A 165 -1.38 -0.07 17.07
CA LYS A 165 -2.69 -0.34 16.47
C LYS A 165 -2.97 0.65 15.37
N SER A 166 -3.52 0.15 14.27
CA SER A 166 -3.90 1.00 13.14
C SER A 166 -5.11 1.85 13.49
N PHE A 167 -6.14 1.24 14.09
CA PHE A 167 -7.33 1.91 14.60
C PHE A 167 -7.28 2.08 16.12
N ALA A 168 -7.94 3.10 16.65
CA ALA A 168 -8.08 3.33 18.09
C ALA A 168 -9.04 2.31 18.73
N SER A 169 -10.06 1.85 18.00
CA SER A 169 -10.98 0.81 18.45
C SER A 169 -11.57 -0.01 17.29
N ALA A 170 -12.15 -1.18 17.61
CA ALA A 170 -12.90 -1.97 16.64
C ALA A 170 -14.14 -1.22 16.12
N THR A 171 -14.79 -0.42 16.97
CA THR A 171 -15.93 0.41 16.56
C THR A 171 -15.52 1.44 15.51
N GLU A 172 -14.42 2.18 15.75
CA GLU A 172 -13.91 3.15 14.78
C GLU A 172 -13.59 2.49 13.43
N MET A 173 -12.97 1.31 13.46
CA MET A 173 -12.69 0.54 12.26
C MET A 173 -13.97 0.19 11.49
N MET A 174 -14.98 -0.34 12.19
CA MET A 174 -16.27 -0.70 11.58
C MET A 174 -17.01 0.54 11.06
N ASP A 175 -16.95 1.68 11.74
CA ASP A 175 -17.58 2.92 11.28
C ASP A 175 -16.98 3.38 9.95
N GLN A 176 -15.66 3.23 9.76
CA GLN A 176 -15.01 3.58 8.50
C GLN A 176 -15.33 2.60 7.35
N MET A 177 -15.54 1.31 7.66
CA MET A 177 -15.75 0.24 6.67
C MET A 177 -17.22 -0.01 6.33
N SER A 178 -18.14 0.21 7.27
CA SER A 178 -19.55 -0.22 7.19
C SER A 178 -20.25 0.29 5.94
N GLY A 179 -19.97 1.52 5.50
CA GLY A 179 -20.55 2.07 4.28
C GLY A 179 -20.07 1.44 2.96
N TRP A 180 -19.18 0.45 3.00
CA TRP A 180 -18.71 -0.33 1.85
C TRP A 180 -19.06 -1.82 1.95
N ILE A 181 -19.61 -2.26 3.09
CA ILE A 181 -20.04 -3.63 3.31
C ILE A 181 -21.53 -3.64 3.00
N ASP A 182 -21.90 -4.22 1.86
CA ASP A 182 -23.31 -4.48 1.57
C ASP A 182 -23.86 -5.46 2.62
N ASN A 183 -25.02 -5.14 3.18
CA ASN A 183 -25.78 -6.05 4.05
C ASN A 183 -26.51 -7.10 3.22
#